data_AF-W4QZC7-F1
#
_entry.id   AF-W4QZC7-F1
#
_cell.length_a   1.000
_cell.length_b   1.000
_cell.length_c   1.000
_cell.angle_alpha   90.00
_cell.angle_beta   90.00
_cell.angle_gamma   90.00
#
_symmetry.space_group_name_H-M   'P 1'
#
loop_
_entity.id
_entity.type
_entity.pdbx_description
1 polymer ?
#
loop_
_entity_poly.entity_id
_entity_poly.type
_entity_poly.pdbx_seq_one_letter_code
_entity_poly.pdbx_strand_id
1 'polypeptide(L)'
;MKTFGVVTLASVLFITGCVQNTEPVHEHKKLAQPILEYTVGSDDWAVVTSVTDNPDILEAYQFAVSHPEVLDYMPCYCGCYEEDGHISNTHCFVEKVENGIVTLDTMGFG
;
A
#
# COMPACT_ATOMS: atom_id res chain seq x y z
N MET A 1 2.38 72.15 4.86
CA MET A 1 1.07 71.57 4.49
C MET A 1 1.04 71.31 3.00
N LYS A 2 1.18 70.04 2.60
CA LYS A 2 0.50 69.36 1.48
C LYS A 2 1.24 68.05 1.23
N THR A 3 0.48 66.98 1.40
CA THR A 3 0.87 65.58 1.53
C THR A 3 1.17 64.96 0.18
N PHE A 4 2.15 64.04 0.19
CA PHE A 4 2.54 63.16 -0.89
C PHE A 4 1.33 62.40 -1.46
N GLY A 5 1.20 62.41 -2.78
CA GLY A 5 0.23 61.60 -3.52
C GLY A 5 0.95 60.76 -4.56
N VAL A 6 1.09 59.46 -4.29
CA VAL A 6 1.07 58.39 -5.29
C VAL A 6 0.50 57.16 -4.55
N VAL A 7 -0.81 56.96 -4.66
CA VAL A 7 -1.46 55.71 -4.25
C VAL A 7 -1.31 54.76 -5.43
N THR A 8 -0.20 54.03 -5.49
CA THR A 8 -0.05 52.90 -6.40
C THR A 8 -0.76 51.71 -5.81
N LEU A 9 -1.93 51.42 -6.38
CA LEU A 9 -2.72 50.21 -6.15
C LEU A 9 -1.92 48.99 -6.66
N ALA A 10 -1.10 48.41 -5.80
CA ALA A 10 -0.47 47.11 -6.04
C ALA A 10 -1.14 46.07 -5.15
N SER A 11 -2.27 45.55 -5.64
CA SER A 11 -2.91 44.36 -5.10
C SER A 11 -2.00 43.16 -5.30
N VAL A 12 -1.16 42.86 -4.31
CA VAL A 12 -0.46 41.57 -4.25
C VAL A 12 -1.30 40.65 -3.38
N LEU A 13 -2.15 39.85 -4.04
CA LEU A 13 -2.71 38.65 -3.43
C LEU A 13 -1.55 37.67 -3.23
N PHE A 14 -0.96 37.70 -2.03
CA PHE A 14 -0.16 36.58 -1.55
C PHE A 14 -1.12 35.45 -1.17
N ILE A 15 -1.36 34.54 -2.11
CA ILE A 15 -1.99 33.26 -1.80
C ILE A 15 -0.92 32.41 -1.11
N THR A 16 -0.76 32.58 0.19
CA THR A 16 -0.05 31.61 1.04
C THR A 16 -0.96 30.41 1.25
N GLY A 17 -0.99 29.52 0.27
CA GLY A 17 -1.62 28.21 0.39
C GLY A 17 -0.64 27.21 0.98
N CYS A 18 -0.47 27.19 2.31
CA CYS A 18 -0.03 25.98 2.99
C CYS A 18 -1.29 25.24 3.42
N VAL A 19 -1.72 24.25 2.63
CA VAL A 19 -2.68 23.27 3.13
C VAL A 19 -1.86 22.20 3.85
N GLN A 20 -1.70 22.34 5.16
CA GLN A 20 -1.37 21.20 6.00
C GLN A 20 -2.67 20.46 6.22
N ASN A 21 -3.03 19.62 5.26
CA ASN A 21 -3.93 18.52 5.56
C ASN A 21 -3.11 17.56 6.42
N THR A 22 -3.24 17.68 7.74
CA THR A 22 -3.09 16.50 8.58
C THR A 22 -4.29 15.64 8.26
N GLU A 23 -4.17 14.84 7.20
CA GLU A 23 -5.08 13.72 6.97
C GLU A 23 -5.07 12.90 8.27
N PRO A 24 -6.22 12.43 8.77
CA PRO A 24 -6.22 11.44 9.83
C PRO A 24 -5.39 10.27 9.30
N VAL A 25 -4.33 9.88 10.02
CA VAL A 25 -3.62 8.62 9.78
C VAL A 25 -4.70 7.58 9.55
N HIS A 26 -4.71 6.97 8.36
CA HIS A 26 -5.63 5.89 8.07
C HIS A 26 -5.15 4.73 8.93
N GLU A 27 -5.62 4.69 10.18
CA GLU A 27 -5.47 3.54 11.04
C GLU A 27 -6.29 2.45 10.37
N HIS A 28 -5.62 1.65 9.53
CA HIS A 28 -6.08 0.34 9.11
C HIS A 28 -6.26 -0.44 10.40
N LYS A 29 -7.47 -0.32 10.96
CA LYS A 29 -7.90 -1.08 12.11
C LYS A 29 -7.66 -2.52 11.70
N LYS A 30 -6.60 -3.14 12.24
CA LYS A 30 -6.29 -4.56 12.10
C LYS A 30 -7.39 -5.31 12.82
N LEU A 31 -8.61 -5.26 12.25
CA LEU A 31 -9.63 -6.29 12.41
C LEU A 31 -8.87 -7.59 12.24
N ALA A 32 -9.13 -8.57 13.11
CA ALA A 32 -8.43 -9.85 13.10
C ALA A 32 -8.61 -10.53 11.74
N GLN A 33 -7.78 -10.16 10.77
CA GLN A 33 -7.71 -10.76 9.46
C GLN A 33 -7.25 -12.20 9.69
N PRO A 34 -7.79 -13.16 8.94
CA PRO A 34 -7.31 -14.52 9.03
C PRO A 34 -5.81 -14.54 8.73
N ILE A 35 -5.04 -15.22 9.57
CA ILE A 35 -3.64 -15.49 9.25
C ILE A 35 -3.66 -16.58 8.17
N LEU A 36 -3.17 -16.22 6.99
CA LEU A 36 -3.11 -17.11 5.85
C LEU A 36 -1.68 -17.63 5.72
N GLU A 37 -1.46 -18.89 6.09
CA GLU A 37 -0.13 -19.51 6.03
C GLU A 37 -0.04 -20.50 4.87
N TYR A 38 1.03 -20.39 4.08
CA TYR A 38 1.37 -21.31 3.00
C TYR A 38 2.74 -21.93 3.26
N THR A 39 2.85 -23.26 3.10
CA THR A 39 4.14 -23.94 3.20
C THR A 39 4.82 -23.97 1.82
N VAL A 40 6.02 -23.41 1.73
CA VAL A 40 6.76 -23.32 0.46
C VAL A 40 6.93 -24.71 -0.16
N GLY A 41 6.43 -24.87 -1.39
CA GLY A 41 6.55 -26.09 -2.17
C GLY A 41 5.54 -27.20 -1.81
N SER A 42 4.56 -26.93 -0.94
CA SER A 42 3.50 -27.91 -0.62
C SER A 42 2.53 -28.15 -1.78
N ASP A 43 2.42 -27.18 -2.69
CA ASP A 43 1.36 -27.07 -3.70
C ASP A 43 -0.07 -27.10 -3.11
N ASP A 44 -0.20 -26.93 -1.79
CA ASP A 44 -1.47 -26.86 -1.07
C ASP A 44 -1.92 -25.39 -0.97
N TRP A 45 -2.68 -24.96 -1.97
CA TRP A 45 -3.24 -23.61 -2.05
C TRP A 45 -4.64 -23.49 -1.44
N ALA A 46 -5.07 -24.47 -0.64
CA ALA A 46 -6.38 -24.48 0.00
C ALA A 46 -6.65 -23.19 0.80
N VAL A 47 -5.60 -22.61 1.40
CA VAL A 47 -5.68 -21.35 2.16
C VAL A 47 -6.17 -20.19 1.29
N VAL A 48 -5.70 -20.05 0.05
CA VAL A 48 -6.13 -19.00 -0.89
C VAL A 48 -7.51 -19.33 -1.46
N THR A 49 -7.72 -20.57 -1.90
CA THR A 49 -9.00 -20.99 -2.49
C THR A 49 -10.16 -21.06 -1.49
N SER A 50 -9.86 -21.02 -0.18
CA SER A 50 -10.88 -20.90 0.87
C SER A 50 -11.46 -19.48 0.96
N VAL A 51 -10.73 -18.49 0.45
CA VAL A 51 -11.10 -17.06 0.48
C VAL A 51 -11.75 -16.63 -0.84
N THR A 52 -11.28 -17.15 -1.97
CA THR A 52 -11.76 -16.77 -3.30
C THR A 52 -11.78 -17.96 -4.27
N ASP A 53 -12.73 -17.95 -5.21
CA ASP A 53 -12.79 -18.89 -6.34
C ASP A 53 -12.22 -18.29 -7.64
N ASN A 54 -11.70 -17.05 -7.59
CA ASN A 54 -11.12 -16.40 -8.76
C ASN A 54 -9.73 -17.00 -9.09
N PRO A 55 -9.57 -17.65 -10.26
CA PRO A 55 -8.30 -18.27 -10.65
C PRO A 55 -7.18 -17.24 -10.85
N ASP A 56 -7.49 -16.02 -11.28
CA ASP A 56 -6.48 -14.98 -11.53
C ASP A 56 -5.86 -14.50 -10.20
N ILE A 57 -6.66 -14.44 -9.13
CA ILE A 57 -6.15 -14.11 -7.79
C ILE A 57 -5.25 -15.24 -7.28
N LEU A 58 -5.67 -16.50 -7.43
CA LEU A 58 -4.84 -17.64 -7.07
C LEU A 58 -3.50 -17.63 -7.82
N GLU A 59 -3.53 -17.41 -9.13
CA GLU A 59 -2.32 -17.31 -9.95
C GLU A 59 -1.41 -16.16 -9.49
N ALA A 60 -1.97 -15.01 -9.11
CA ALA A 60 -1.20 -13.89 -8.59
C ALA A 60 -0.47 -14.24 -7.27
N TYR A 61 -1.15 -14.91 -6.33
CA TYR A 61 -0.49 -15.40 -5.10
C TYR A 61 0.59 -16.43 -5.40
N GLN A 62 0.32 -17.40 -6.28
CA GLN A 62 1.30 -18.39 -6.72
C GLN A 62 2.53 -17.72 -7.32
N PHE A 63 2.32 -16.74 -8.20
CA PHE A 63 3.40 -15.98 -8.82
C PHE A 63 4.21 -15.20 -7.79
N ALA A 64 3.55 -14.48 -6.88
CA ALA A 64 4.22 -13.69 -5.86
C ALA A 64 5.11 -14.51 -4.93
N VAL A 65 4.65 -15.71 -4.55
CA VAL A 65 5.42 -16.62 -3.69
C VAL A 65 6.59 -17.28 -4.44
N SER A 66 6.39 -17.62 -5.72
CA SER A 66 7.40 -18.34 -6.51
C SER A 66 8.45 -17.43 -7.15
N HIS A 67 8.11 -16.17 -7.44
CA HIS A 67 8.95 -15.20 -8.12
C HIS A 67 8.94 -13.82 -7.42
N PRO A 68 9.20 -13.75 -6.09
CA PRO A 68 9.20 -12.48 -5.37
C PRO A 68 10.23 -11.51 -5.96
N GLU A 69 11.34 -12.00 -6.52
CA GLU A 69 12.36 -11.17 -7.16
C GLU A 69 11.82 -10.36 -8.33
N VAL A 70 10.78 -10.85 -9.03
CA VAL A 70 10.14 -10.09 -10.11
C VAL A 70 9.28 -8.98 -9.55
N LEU A 71 8.50 -9.28 -8.51
CA LEU A 71 7.61 -8.31 -7.87
C LEU A 71 8.37 -7.27 -7.03
N ASP A 72 9.56 -7.61 -6.54
CA ASP A 72 10.42 -6.70 -5.78
C ASP A 72 10.95 -5.53 -6.61
N TYR A 73 11.11 -5.72 -7.93
CA TYR A 73 11.45 -4.62 -8.85
C TYR A 73 10.25 -3.77 -9.24
N MET A 74 9.03 -4.19 -8.91
CA MET A 74 7.83 -3.43 -9.19
C MET A 74 7.46 -2.59 -7.96
N PRO A 75 7.61 -1.26 -8.02
CA PRO A 75 7.27 -0.39 -6.91
C PRO A 75 5.77 -0.46 -6.58
N CYS A 76 5.46 -0.39 -5.30
CA CYS A 76 4.09 -0.30 -4.82
C CYS A 76 3.55 1.13 -5.05
N TYR A 77 2.36 1.23 -5.65
CA TYR A 77 1.69 2.51 -5.92
C TYR A 77 0.39 2.69 -5.14
N CYS A 78 0.12 1.81 -4.16
CA CYS A 78 -1.08 1.87 -3.33
C CYS A 78 -1.06 3.05 -2.36
N GLY A 79 0.09 3.65 -2.09
CA GLY A 79 0.26 4.75 -1.14
C GLY A 79 0.45 4.30 0.32
N CYS A 80 0.47 3.00 0.60
CA CYS A 80 0.57 2.42 1.94
C CYS A 80 2.01 2.31 2.49
N TYR A 81 3.02 2.86 1.80
CA TYR A 81 4.43 2.73 2.19
C TYR A 81 4.71 3.27 3.60
N GLU A 82 4.17 4.45 3.94
CA GLU A 82 4.42 5.09 5.23
C GLU A 82 3.68 4.42 6.40
N GLU A 83 2.55 3.78 6.11
CA GLU A 83 1.66 3.18 7.12
C GLU A 83 2.03 1.72 7.40
N ASP A 84 2.30 0.94 6.35
CA ASP A 84 2.49 -0.51 6.45
C ASP A 84 3.92 -0.97 6.11
N GLY A 85 4.78 -0.05 5.65
CA GLY A 85 6.17 -0.38 5.28
C GLY A 85 6.31 -1.17 3.96
N HIS A 86 5.25 -1.23 3.15
CA HIS A 86 5.24 -1.97 1.89
C HIS A 86 6.11 -1.29 0.83
N ILE A 87 7.24 -1.91 0.49
CA ILE A 87 8.25 -1.31 -0.41
C ILE A 87 8.13 -1.74 -1.88
N SER A 88 7.36 -2.78 -2.17
CA SER A 88 7.22 -3.39 -3.49
C SER A 88 5.86 -4.09 -3.65
N ASN A 89 5.51 -4.45 -4.88
CA ASN A 89 4.29 -5.23 -5.16
C ASN A 89 4.27 -6.61 -4.49
N THR A 90 5.43 -7.16 -4.09
CA THR A 90 5.50 -8.41 -3.31
C THR A 90 4.67 -8.31 -2.03
N HIS A 91 4.70 -7.14 -1.38
CA HIS A 91 4.00 -6.89 -0.12
C HIS A 91 2.47 -6.84 -0.28
N CYS A 92 1.95 -6.79 -1.50
CA CYS A 92 0.51 -6.96 -1.73
C CYS A 92 0.05 -8.40 -1.50
N PHE A 93 0.96 -9.37 -1.53
CA PHE A 93 0.64 -10.80 -1.48
C PHE A 93 1.36 -11.56 -0.36
N VAL A 94 2.51 -11.05 0.08
CA VAL A 94 3.38 -11.70 1.09
C VAL A 94 3.68 -10.72 2.21
N GLU A 95 3.14 -10.99 3.40
CA GLU A 95 3.44 -10.24 4.63
C GLU A 95 4.82 -10.64 5.17
N LYS A 96 5.12 -11.95 5.19
CA LYS A 96 6.33 -12.48 5.81
C LYS A 96 6.71 -13.86 5.31
N VAL A 97 8.01 -14.18 5.37
CA VAL A 97 8.52 -15.55 5.17
C VAL A 97 9.38 -15.95 6.36
N GLU A 98 9.02 -17.04 7.04
CA GLU A 98 9.77 -17.62 8.15
C GLU A 98 9.78 -19.14 8.11
N ASN A 99 10.97 -19.75 8.22
CA ASN A 99 11.13 -21.21 8.33
C ASN A 99 10.42 -22.02 7.23
N GLY A 100 10.33 -21.47 6.01
CA GLY A 100 9.64 -22.13 4.89
C GLY A 100 8.11 -21.99 4.91
N ILE A 101 7.57 -21.16 5.81
CA ILE A 101 6.17 -20.75 5.87
C ILE A 101 6.09 -19.31 5.37
N VAL A 102 5.16 -19.05 4.46
CA VAL A 102 4.81 -17.74 3.96
C VAL A 102 3.51 -17.31 4.62
N THR A 103 3.53 -16.18 5.32
CA THR A 103 2.31 -15.48 5.73
C THR A 103 1.87 -14.62 4.56
N LEU A 104 0.71 -14.95 3.99
CA LEU A 104 0.13 -14.25 2.85
C LEU A 104 -0.60 -13.00 3.33
N ASP A 105 -0.40 -11.89 2.61
CA ASP A 105 -1.11 -10.64 2.84
C ASP A 105 -2.51 -10.71 2.23
N THR A 106 -3.51 -10.09 2.85
CA THR A 106 -4.90 -10.12 2.36
C THR A 106 -5.22 -9.04 1.33
N MET A 107 -4.34 -8.06 1.12
CA MET A 107 -4.53 -6.96 0.16
C MET A 107 -4.69 -7.47 -1.28
N GLY A 108 -4.04 -8.58 -1.62
CA GLY A 108 -4.13 -9.22 -2.95
C GLY A 108 -5.51 -9.78 -3.30
N PHE A 109 -6.44 -9.89 -2.34
CA PHE A 109 -7.83 -10.32 -2.60
C PHE A 109 -8.75 -9.19 -3.08
N GLY A 110 -8.35 -7.93 -2.91
CA GLY A 110 -9.15 -6.74 -3.26
C GLY A 110 -9.83 -6.08 -2.07
#